data_AF-A0AAD8NLY3-F1
#
_entry.id   AF-A0AAD8NLY3-F1
#
_cell.length_a   1.000
_cell.length_b   1.000
_cell.length_c   1.000
_cell.angle_alpha   90.00
_cell.angle_beta   90.00
_cell.angle_gamma   90.00
#
_symmetry.space_group_name_H-M   'P 1'
#
loop_
_entity.id
_entity.type
_entity.pdbx_description
1 polymer ?
#
loop_
_entity_poly.entity_id
_entity_poly.type
_entity_poly.pdbx_seq_one_letter_code
_entity_poly.pdbx_strand_id
1 'polypeptide(L)'
;MEQKSWVCTVSIQIALCFALYCAINMGQPQTPGINRQPNEIYFISVRGGFRSLKQQTHLLKQIEKMMYAYNVGFVINISELGDDDPLLQNATQYFNPLRAPWYTTIAVKGEGLDYLFKQFNISSGKTLDFIALNTRKIQDSSSGIEELQLKDLSRKLELSNSNWHIAASFHPLFCNQSLEQTQATKNDFLHQTLLKHGVDAYLSGWSCDNEVRIGGPYLTTISQGSYPPKELVNMFLLHRVSPLEFTTYGVGFKGGVIHESTIRQKGREAM
;
A
#
# COMPACT_ATOMS: atom_id res chain seq x y z
N MET A 1 66.23 18.37 3.80
CA MET A 1 65.44 17.65 4.81
C MET A 1 64.32 16.93 4.08
N GLU A 2 64.48 15.63 3.85
CA GLU A 2 63.44 14.81 3.21
C GLU A 2 62.26 14.65 4.18
N GLN A 3 61.12 15.26 3.85
CA GLN A 3 59.88 14.98 4.57
C GLN A 3 59.51 13.52 4.31
N LYS A 4 59.38 12.74 5.39
CA LYS A 4 59.12 11.31 5.35
C LYS A 4 57.80 11.03 4.61
N SER A 5 57.93 10.62 3.34
CA SER A 5 56.86 10.26 2.39
C SER A 5 55.80 9.31 2.97
N TRP A 6 56.19 8.45 3.93
CA TRP A 6 55.31 7.52 4.60
C TRP A 6 54.17 8.17 5.41
N VAL A 7 54.37 9.38 5.94
CA VAL A 7 53.35 10.09 6.74
C VAL A 7 52.12 10.43 5.90
N CYS A 8 52.32 10.77 4.62
CA CYS A 8 51.24 11.05 3.69
C CYS A 8 50.42 9.77 3.41
N THR A 9 51.08 8.64 3.20
CA THR A 9 50.44 7.36 2.93
C THR A 9 49.59 6.87 4.12
N VAL A 10 50.12 7.00 5.33
CA VAL A 10 49.40 6.64 6.57
C VAL A 10 48.18 7.53 6.79
N SER A 11 48.33 8.84 6.54
CA SER A 11 47.22 9.80 6.68
C SER A 11 46.07 9.49 5.73
N ILE A 12 46.38 9.12 4.48
CA ILE A 12 45.38 8.73 3.48
C ILE A 12 44.68 7.43 3.86
N GLN A 13 45.42 6.42 4.36
CA GLN A 13 44.83 5.16 4.80
C GLN A 13 43.87 5.35 5.99
N ILE A 14 44.24 6.19 6.97
CA ILE A 14 43.37 6.50 8.11
C ILE A 14 42.11 7.22 7.63
N ALA A 15 42.25 8.20 6.73
CA ALA A 15 41.10 8.91 6.17
C ALA A 15 40.15 7.98 5.40
N LEU A 16 40.68 7.04 4.61
CA LEU A 16 39.89 6.03 3.90
C LEU A 16 39.19 5.05 4.85
N CYS A 17 39.88 4.58 5.91
CA CYS A 17 39.25 3.75 6.93
C CYS A 17 38.12 4.50 7.65
N PHE A 18 38.30 5.78 7.94
CA PHE A 18 37.28 6.61 8.57
C PHE A 18 36.07 6.83 7.65
N ALA A 19 36.32 7.13 6.37
CA ALA A 19 35.27 7.26 5.37
C ALA A 19 34.48 5.95 5.19
N LEU A 20 35.16 4.81 5.16
CA LEU A 20 34.52 3.49 5.07
C LEU A 20 33.69 3.18 6.32
N TYR A 21 34.21 3.50 7.51
CA TYR A 21 33.48 3.35 8.77
C TYR A 21 32.21 4.22 8.80
N CYS A 22 32.31 5.48 8.36
CA CYS A 22 31.15 6.36 8.21
C CYS A 22 30.15 5.81 7.19
N ALA A 23 30.61 5.31 6.03
CA ALA A 23 29.73 4.74 5.01
C ALA A 23 28.98 3.50 5.51
N ILE A 24 29.64 2.62 6.28
CA ILE A 24 29.02 1.42 6.86
C ILE A 24 28.00 1.79 7.94
N ASN A 25 28.31 2.77 8.81
CA ASN A 25 27.41 3.16 9.91
C ASN A 25 26.28 4.10 9.47
N MET A 26 26.43 4.84 8.38
CA MET A 26 25.31 5.58 7.76
C MET A 26 24.25 4.65 7.16
N GLY A 27 24.56 3.36 6.98
CA GLY A 27 23.63 2.33 6.53
C GLY A 27 22.86 1.63 7.65
N GLN A 28 23.01 2.01 8.92
CA GLN A 28 22.24 1.38 9.99
C GLN A 28 20.73 1.67 9.84
N PRO A 29 19.86 0.64 9.86
CA PRO A 29 18.42 0.84 9.86
C PRO A 29 18.07 1.59 11.14
N GLN A 30 17.61 2.82 11.00
CA GLN A 30 17.06 3.56 12.12
C GLN A 30 15.94 2.72 12.70
N THR A 31 16.07 2.34 13.98
CA THR A 31 14.93 1.91 14.79
C THR A 31 13.78 2.88 14.54
N PRO A 32 12.52 2.42 14.41
CA PRO A 32 11.37 3.25 14.05
C PRO A 32 11.07 4.23 15.20
N GLY A 33 11.90 5.26 15.30
CA GLY A 33 11.74 6.39 16.17
C GLY A 33 10.73 7.34 15.55
N ILE A 34 9.89 7.90 16.40
CA ILE A 34 8.76 8.81 16.11
C ILE A 34 9.29 10.20 15.65
N ASN A 35 10.36 10.23 14.87
CA ASN A 35 10.88 11.45 14.25
C ASN A 35 10.32 11.50 12.84
N ARG A 36 9.22 12.23 12.72
CA ARG A 36 8.56 12.58 11.46
C ARG A 36 9.61 13.17 10.51
N GLN A 37 10.00 12.41 9.50
CA GLN A 37 10.76 12.98 8.39
C GLN A 37 9.83 14.00 7.71
N PRO A 38 10.28 15.23 7.44
CA PRO A 38 9.43 16.29 6.87
C PRO A 38 8.85 15.94 5.50
N ASN A 39 9.32 14.85 4.88
CA ASN A 39 8.99 14.43 3.54
C ASN A 39 8.15 13.13 3.47
N GLU A 40 7.34 12.83 4.48
CA GLU A 40 6.55 11.59 4.53
C GLU A 40 5.06 11.83 4.76
N ILE A 41 4.23 11.00 4.13
CA ILE A 41 2.80 10.89 4.46
C ILE A 41 2.51 9.52 5.06
N TYR A 42 1.55 9.49 5.98
CA TYR A 42 1.06 8.27 6.59
C TYR A 42 -0.40 8.07 6.21
N PHE A 43 -0.76 6.86 5.77
CA PHE A 43 -2.16 6.48 5.56
C PHE A 43 -2.42 5.07 6.08
N ILE A 44 -3.68 4.76 6.35
CA ILE A 44 -4.08 3.44 6.85
C ILE A 44 -4.91 2.73 5.79
N SER A 45 -4.67 1.43 5.59
CA SER A 45 -5.64 0.56 4.93
C SER A 45 -6.20 -0.47 5.89
N VAL A 46 -7.51 -0.69 5.81
CA VAL A 46 -8.23 -1.62 6.68
C VAL A 46 -9.15 -2.48 5.83
N ARG A 47 -9.21 -3.79 6.13
CA ARG A 47 -10.19 -4.69 5.51
C ARG A 47 -11.57 -4.34 6.06
N GLY A 48 -12.55 -4.06 5.20
CA GLY A 48 -13.94 -3.91 5.61
C GLY A 48 -14.60 -5.22 6.01
N GLY A 49 -15.92 -5.26 5.99
CA GLY A 49 -16.74 -6.45 6.22
C GLY A 49 -17.22 -6.63 7.65
N PHE A 50 -18.08 -7.64 7.82
CA PHE A 50 -18.83 -7.88 9.05
C PHE A 50 -17.97 -8.41 10.19
N ARG A 51 -17.65 -7.56 11.16
CA ARG A 51 -17.07 -7.97 12.45
C ARG A 51 -18.10 -7.83 13.57
N SER A 52 -17.91 -8.54 14.68
CA SER A 52 -18.71 -8.24 15.88
C SER A 52 -18.49 -6.80 16.33
N LEU A 53 -19.50 -6.16 16.91
CA LEU A 53 -19.43 -4.75 17.35
C LEU A 53 -18.21 -4.52 18.27
N LYS A 54 -17.96 -5.44 19.21
CA LYS A 54 -16.80 -5.39 20.11
C LYS A 54 -15.47 -5.38 19.35
N GLN A 55 -15.33 -6.18 18.29
CA GLN A 55 -14.13 -6.21 17.46
C GLN A 55 -13.99 -4.93 16.62
N GLN A 56 -15.10 -4.41 16.06
CA GLN A 56 -15.08 -3.15 15.31
C GLN A 56 -14.64 -1.99 16.19
N THR A 57 -15.26 -1.81 17.36
CA THR A 57 -14.90 -0.75 18.30
C THR A 57 -13.44 -0.84 18.73
N HIS A 58 -12.94 -2.05 18.98
CA HIS A 58 -11.54 -2.24 19.36
C HIS A 58 -10.58 -1.88 18.22
N LEU A 59 -10.88 -2.30 16.99
CA LEU A 59 -10.12 -1.94 15.79
C LEU A 59 -10.09 -0.42 15.58
N LEU A 60 -11.25 0.23 15.61
CA LEU A 60 -11.37 1.67 15.40
C LEU A 60 -10.62 2.47 16.47
N LYS A 61 -10.63 2.03 17.74
CA LYS A 61 -9.80 2.63 18.79
C LYS A 61 -8.30 2.50 18.53
N GLN A 62 -7.83 1.39 17.95
CA GLN A 62 -6.42 1.24 17.60
C GLN A 62 -6.04 2.10 16.39
N ILE A 63 -6.92 2.16 15.38
CA ILE A 63 -6.76 3.06 14.23
C ILE A 63 -6.67 4.51 14.71
N GLU A 64 -7.57 4.95 15.59
CA GLU A 64 -7.58 6.30 16.16
C GLU A 64 -6.25 6.64 16.87
N LYS A 65 -5.71 5.71 17.65
CA LYS A 65 -4.40 5.88 18.30
C LYS A 65 -3.28 6.07 17.27
N MET A 66 -3.25 5.26 16.21
CA MET A 66 -2.25 5.39 15.16
C MET A 66 -2.43 6.67 14.34
N MET A 67 -3.68 7.08 14.09
CA MET A 67 -3.98 8.34 13.42
C MET A 67 -3.41 9.53 14.18
N TYR A 68 -3.53 9.52 15.51
CA TYR A 68 -2.95 10.55 16.37
C TYR A 68 -1.42 10.49 16.39
N ALA A 69 -0.85 9.30 16.60
CA ALA A 69 0.59 9.13 16.73
C ALA A 69 1.38 9.47 15.45
N TYR A 70 0.82 9.15 14.29
CA TYR A 70 1.50 9.29 12.99
C TYR A 70 0.95 10.42 12.12
N ASN A 71 -0.04 11.18 12.62
CA ASN A 71 -0.73 12.22 11.86
C ASN A 71 -1.19 11.72 10.48
N VAL A 72 -1.94 10.62 10.51
CA VAL A 72 -2.45 9.95 9.31
C VAL A 72 -3.28 10.91 8.46
N GLY A 73 -2.99 10.97 7.16
CA GLY A 73 -3.63 11.87 6.21
C GLY A 73 -4.97 11.35 5.68
N PHE A 74 -5.16 10.03 5.60
CA PHE A 74 -6.42 9.40 5.19
C PHE A 74 -6.47 7.91 5.56
N VAL A 75 -7.66 7.33 5.51
CA VAL A 75 -7.91 5.90 5.73
C VAL A 75 -8.61 5.31 4.50
N ILE A 76 -8.19 4.12 4.07
CA ILE A 76 -8.82 3.35 2.99
C ILE A 76 -9.46 2.11 3.58
N ASN A 77 -10.78 2.02 3.47
CA ASN A 77 -11.55 0.83 3.72
C ASN A 77 -11.59 -0.05 2.46
N ILE A 78 -11.08 -1.26 2.56
CA ILE A 78 -11.08 -2.22 1.46
C ILE A 78 -12.23 -3.20 1.71
N SER A 79 -13.40 -2.88 1.18
CA SER A 79 -14.64 -3.62 1.37
C SER A 79 -15.32 -3.97 0.05
N GLU A 80 -15.99 -5.13 0.05
CA GLU A 80 -16.91 -5.53 -1.01
C GLU A 80 -18.18 -4.66 -1.04
N LEU A 81 -18.57 -4.11 0.12
CA LEU A 81 -19.80 -3.36 0.31
C LEU A 81 -19.66 -1.87 0.00
N GLY A 82 -18.44 -1.38 -0.23
CA GLY A 82 -18.18 0.03 -0.45
C GLY A 82 -18.72 0.92 0.67
N ASP A 83 -19.58 1.88 0.32
CA ASP A 83 -20.16 2.84 1.27
C ASP A 83 -21.14 2.21 2.27
N ASP A 84 -21.71 1.06 1.92
CA ASP A 84 -22.61 0.28 2.79
C ASP A 84 -21.86 -0.59 3.80
N ASP A 85 -20.54 -0.47 3.86
CA ASP A 85 -19.71 -1.22 4.77
C ASP A 85 -19.97 -0.83 6.24
N PRO A 86 -20.35 -1.79 7.12
CA PRO A 86 -20.66 -1.48 8.51
C PRO A 86 -19.49 -0.88 9.31
N LEU A 87 -18.24 -1.28 8.98
CA LEU A 87 -17.06 -0.72 9.64
C LEU A 87 -16.87 0.74 9.24
N LEU A 88 -17.01 1.05 7.94
CA LEU A 88 -16.96 2.42 7.44
C LEU A 88 -18.05 3.29 8.05
N GLN A 89 -19.31 2.83 8.06
CA GLN A 89 -20.43 3.56 8.63
C GLN A 89 -20.21 3.85 10.12
N ASN A 90 -19.75 2.85 10.88
CA ASN A 90 -19.42 3.06 12.29
C ASN A 90 -18.24 4.01 12.49
N ALA A 91 -17.22 3.96 11.63
CA ALA A 91 -16.08 4.86 11.69
C ALA A 91 -16.49 6.32 11.41
N THR A 92 -17.30 6.54 10.37
CA THR A 92 -17.72 7.89 9.98
C THR A 92 -18.77 8.47 10.91
N GLN A 93 -19.66 7.65 11.48
CA GLN A 93 -20.71 8.08 12.39
C GLN A 93 -20.20 8.34 13.82
N TYR A 94 -19.32 7.48 14.36
CA TYR A 94 -18.93 7.53 15.77
C TYR A 94 -17.50 8.04 16.01
N PHE A 95 -16.61 7.94 15.03
CA PHE A 95 -15.19 8.26 15.19
C PHE A 95 -14.71 9.49 14.41
N ASN A 96 -15.58 10.21 13.71
CA ASN A 96 -15.15 11.40 12.95
C ASN A 96 -15.95 12.66 13.30
N PRO A 97 -15.24 13.76 13.65
CA PRO A 97 -15.44 14.95 12.82
C PRO A 97 -14.21 15.56 12.12
N LEU A 98 -12.97 15.49 12.63
CA LEU A 98 -11.87 16.35 12.09
C LEU A 98 -10.43 15.78 12.20
N ARG A 99 -10.14 14.51 11.86
CA ARG A 99 -8.72 14.05 11.81
C ARG A 99 -8.24 13.56 10.45
N ALA A 100 -8.89 12.57 9.83
CA ALA A 100 -8.55 12.16 8.47
C ALA A 100 -9.77 11.66 7.70
N PRO A 101 -9.91 11.97 6.39
CA PRO A 101 -10.97 11.45 5.55
C PRO A 101 -10.86 9.92 5.39
N TRP A 102 -12.02 9.27 5.35
CA TRP A 102 -12.15 7.85 5.01
C TRP A 102 -12.59 7.71 3.55
N TYR A 103 -11.95 6.80 2.84
CA TYR A 103 -12.29 6.38 1.49
C TYR A 103 -12.58 4.89 1.49
N THR A 104 -13.31 4.41 0.50
CA THR A 104 -13.58 2.98 0.35
C THR A 104 -13.31 2.51 -1.06
N THR A 105 -12.99 1.22 -1.20
CA THR A 105 -13.07 0.56 -2.50
C THR A 105 -14.52 0.50 -2.98
N ILE A 106 -14.69 0.35 -4.29
CA ILE A 106 -16.01 0.41 -4.91
C ILE A 106 -16.83 -0.81 -4.53
N ALA A 107 -18.10 -0.58 -4.18
CA ALA A 107 -19.05 -1.64 -3.88
C ALA A 107 -19.24 -2.56 -5.09
N VAL A 108 -19.22 -3.86 -4.85
CA VAL A 108 -19.46 -4.87 -5.89
C VAL A 108 -20.90 -4.79 -6.41
N LYS A 109 -21.86 -4.50 -5.52
CA LYS A 109 -23.28 -4.33 -5.84
C LYS A 109 -23.60 -2.83 -5.93
N GLY A 110 -23.96 -2.35 -7.12
CA GLY A 110 -24.39 -0.98 -7.35
C GLY A 110 -24.26 -0.55 -8.82
N GLU A 111 -25.11 0.36 -9.29
CA GLU A 111 -24.93 1.03 -10.58
C GLU A 111 -23.93 2.19 -10.39
N GLY A 112 -22.71 2.04 -10.91
CA GLY A 112 -21.62 2.98 -10.65
C GLY A 112 -20.34 2.60 -11.36
N LEU A 113 -19.33 3.46 -11.28
CA LEU A 113 -18.03 3.34 -11.94
C LEU A 113 -17.32 2.01 -11.63
N ASP A 114 -16.54 1.49 -12.59
CA ASP A 114 -15.73 0.28 -12.36
C ASP A 114 -14.39 0.60 -11.70
N TYR A 115 -14.00 1.87 -11.65
CA TYR A 115 -12.83 2.34 -10.92
C TYR A 115 -12.97 3.77 -10.37
N LEU A 116 -12.19 4.07 -9.34
CA LEU A 116 -12.08 5.39 -8.70
C LEU A 116 -10.60 5.75 -8.65
N PHE A 117 -10.28 6.97 -9.08
CA PHE A 117 -8.93 7.51 -9.09
C PHE A 117 -8.85 8.70 -8.14
N LYS A 118 -7.93 8.67 -7.18
CA LYS A 118 -7.67 9.78 -6.25
C LYS A 118 -6.18 10.05 -6.17
N GLN A 119 -5.81 11.32 -6.30
CA GLN A 119 -4.43 11.76 -6.11
C GLN A 119 -4.28 12.43 -4.75
N PHE A 120 -3.19 12.11 -4.06
CA PHE A 120 -2.82 12.64 -2.77
C PHE A 120 -1.46 13.33 -2.87
N ASN A 121 -1.36 14.53 -2.30
CA ASN A 121 -0.09 15.23 -2.21
C ASN A 121 0.78 14.57 -1.15
N ILE A 122 1.92 14.08 -1.60
CA ILE A 122 3.08 13.85 -0.74
C ILE A 122 3.73 15.22 -0.54
N SER A 123 4.39 15.40 0.59
CA SER A 123 5.31 16.51 0.84
C SER A 123 6.29 16.73 -0.31
N SER A 124 6.75 17.98 -0.46
CA SER A 124 7.75 18.39 -1.47
C SER A 124 7.28 18.27 -2.93
N GLY A 125 5.98 18.46 -3.20
CA GLY A 125 5.42 18.48 -4.56
C GLY A 125 5.38 17.11 -5.23
N LYS A 126 5.56 16.05 -4.45
CA LYS A 126 5.43 14.65 -4.89
C LYS A 126 3.98 14.21 -4.72
N THR A 127 3.53 13.21 -5.46
CA THR A 127 2.13 12.74 -5.37
C THR A 127 2.02 11.23 -5.37
N LEU A 128 0.94 10.74 -4.76
CA LEU A 128 0.52 9.35 -4.70
C LEU A 128 -0.84 9.25 -5.38
N ASP A 129 -0.95 8.39 -6.39
CA ASP A 129 -2.26 8.01 -6.91
C ASP A 129 -2.74 6.73 -6.28
N PHE A 130 -4.02 6.75 -5.91
CA PHE A 130 -4.76 5.63 -5.42
C PHE A 130 -5.86 5.27 -6.43
N ILE A 131 -5.84 4.02 -6.88
CA ILE A 131 -6.81 3.45 -7.82
C ILE A 131 -7.63 2.39 -7.11
N ALA A 132 -8.88 2.68 -6.77
CA ALA A 132 -9.82 1.66 -6.31
C ALA A 132 -10.52 1.01 -7.50
N LEU A 133 -10.53 -0.32 -7.56
CA LEU A 133 -11.07 -1.11 -8.66
C LEU A 133 -12.27 -1.95 -8.21
N ASN A 134 -13.27 -2.10 -9.06
CA ASN A 134 -14.34 -3.08 -8.91
C ASN A 134 -14.00 -4.34 -9.71
N THR A 135 -13.13 -5.17 -9.14
CA THR A 135 -12.61 -6.38 -9.80
C THR A 135 -13.68 -7.37 -10.22
N ARG A 136 -14.80 -7.49 -9.48
CA ARG A 136 -15.87 -8.41 -9.87
C ARG A 136 -16.61 -7.94 -11.12
N LYS A 137 -16.95 -6.64 -11.21
CA LYS A 137 -17.55 -6.10 -12.43
C LYS A 137 -16.62 -6.23 -13.64
N ILE A 138 -15.33 -5.93 -13.45
CA ILE A 138 -14.30 -6.08 -14.48
C ILE A 138 -14.18 -7.56 -14.90
N GLN A 139 -14.29 -8.51 -13.97
CA GLN A 139 -14.23 -9.94 -14.29
C GLN A 139 -15.52 -10.46 -14.96
N ASP A 140 -16.69 -10.10 -14.44
CA ASP A 140 -17.99 -10.65 -14.85
C ASP A 140 -18.56 -10.02 -16.14
N SER A 141 -18.01 -8.89 -16.63
CA SER A 141 -18.52 -8.21 -17.82
C SER A 141 -18.13 -8.91 -19.13
N SER A 142 -19.07 -9.56 -19.81
CA SER A 142 -18.86 -10.11 -21.17
C SER A 142 -19.02 -9.06 -22.28
N SER A 143 -19.17 -7.78 -21.94
CA SER A 143 -19.46 -6.68 -22.86
C SER A 143 -18.26 -5.76 -23.05
N GLY A 144 -17.95 -5.35 -24.29
CA GLY A 144 -16.84 -4.45 -24.66
C GLY A 144 -16.78 -3.06 -23.99
N ILE A 145 -17.69 -2.79 -23.04
CA ILE A 145 -17.64 -1.66 -22.10
C ILE A 145 -16.38 -1.74 -21.21
N GLU A 146 -15.91 -2.95 -20.91
CA GLU A 146 -14.69 -3.24 -20.12
C GLU A 146 -13.44 -2.64 -20.77
N GLU A 147 -13.31 -2.76 -22.09
CA GLU A 147 -12.16 -2.27 -22.85
C GLU A 147 -12.09 -0.74 -22.82
N LEU A 148 -13.24 -0.05 -22.89
CA LEU A 148 -13.30 1.41 -22.84
C LEU A 148 -12.92 1.97 -21.47
N GLN A 149 -13.38 1.35 -20.39
CA GLN A 149 -13.05 1.82 -19.03
C GLN A 149 -11.63 1.48 -18.61
N LEU A 150 -11.12 0.30 -18.99
CA LEU A 150 -9.71 -0.04 -18.78
C LEU A 150 -8.80 0.84 -19.65
N LYS A 151 -9.19 1.17 -20.89
CA LYS A 151 -8.47 2.16 -21.72
C LYS A 151 -8.47 3.55 -21.09
N ASP A 152 -9.59 3.97 -20.49
CA ASP A 152 -9.66 5.26 -19.79
C ASP A 152 -8.76 5.27 -18.54
N LEU A 153 -8.75 4.19 -17.76
CA LEU A 153 -7.82 4.02 -16.64
C LEU A 153 -6.36 4.02 -17.11
N SER A 154 -6.05 3.26 -18.17
CA SER A 154 -4.73 3.26 -18.82
C SER A 154 -4.29 4.67 -19.20
N ARG A 155 -5.17 5.44 -19.85
CA ARG A 155 -4.89 6.82 -20.25
C ARG A 155 -4.64 7.72 -19.03
N LYS A 156 -5.41 7.57 -17.95
CA LYS A 156 -5.18 8.33 -16.71
C LYS A 156 -3.84 8.00 -16.06
N LEU A 157 -3.45 6.72 -16.06
CA LEU A 157 -2.15 6.30 -15.53
C LEU A 157 -0.99 6.76 -16.41
N GLU A 158 -1.14 6.74 -17.74
CA GLU A 158 -0.14 7.27 -18.68
C GLU A 158 0.08 8.78 -18.51
N LEU A 159 -1.00 9.53 -18.24
CA LEU A 159 -0.94 10.97 -18.02
C LEU A 159 -0.49 11.33 -16.59
N SER A 160 -0.44 10.37 -15.68
CA SER A 160 -0.05 10.66 -14.31
C SER A 160 1.47 10.79 -14.16
N ASN A 161 1.88 11.87 -13.52
CA ASN A 161 3.25 12.11 -13.10
C ASN A 161 3.49 11.77 -11.61
N SER A 162 2.57 11.04 -10.98
CA SER A 162 2.69 10.66 -9.59
C SER A 162 3.87 9.72 -9.34
N ASN A 163 4.47 9.87 -8.17
CA ASN A 163 5.67 9.13 -7.78
C ASN A 163 5.34 7.71 -7.36
N TRP A 164 4.13 7.52 -6.84
CA TRP A 164 3.60 6.25 -6.42
C TRP A 164 2.22 6.04 -7.03
N HIS A 165 1.98 4.84 -7.52
CA HIS A 165 0.67 4.37 -7.96
C HIS A 165 0.29 3.13 -7.15
N ILE A 166 -0.79 3.21 -6.39
CA ILE A 166 -1.28 2.10 -5.56
C ILE A 166 -2.69 1.73 -6.03
N ALA A 167 -2.86 0.50 -6.46
CA ALA A 167 -4.18 -0.04 -6.76
C ALA A 167 -4.76 -0.79 -5.55
N ALA A 168 -6.07 -0.80 -5.41
CA ALA A 168 -6.75 -1.56 -4.38
C ALA A 168 -8.08 -2.13 -4.88
N SER A 169 -8.42 -3.34 -4.45
CA SER A 169 -9.78 -3.85 -4.58
C SER A 169 -10.09 -4.84 -3.46
N PHE A 170 -11.34 -5.29 -3.37
CA PHE A 170 -11.67 -6.34 -2.42
C PHE A 170 -11.00 -7.68 -2.78
N HIS A 171 -11.00 -8.06 -4.07
CA HIS A 171 -10.49 -9.36 -4.52
C HIS A 171 -8.96 -9.32 -4.75
N PRO A 172 -8.24 -10.41 -4.44
CA PRO A 172 -6.84 -10.55 -4.80
C PRO A 172 -6.64 -10.55 -6.33
N LEU A 173 -5.53 -10.02 -6.82
CA LEU A 173 -5.18 -10.10 -8.26
C LEU A 173 -4.86 -11.53 -8.69
N PHE A 174 -4.23 -12.31 -7.80
CA PHE A 174 -3.80 -13.67 -8.08
C PHE A 174 -4.08 -14.56 -6.88
N CYS A 175 -4.59 -15.75 -7.14
CA CYS A 175 -4.62 -16.85 -6.19
C CYS A 175 -3.92 -18.05 -6.80
N ASN A 176 -3.13 -18.78 -6.01
CA ASN A 176 -2.47 -20.01 -6.44
C ASN A 176 -3.50 -21.02 -6.97
N GLN A 177 -3.74 -21.00 -8.26
CA GLN A 177 -4.06 -22.20 -9.01
C GLN A 177 -2.72 -22.75 -9.47
N SER A 178 -2.55 -24.07 -9.36
CA SER A 178 -1.37 -24.76 -9.89
C SER A 178 -1.02 -24.24 -11.29
N LEU A 179 0.26 -24.29 -11.65
CA LEU A 179 0.78 -23.97 -12.99
C LEU A 179 0.02 -24.64 -14.17
N GLU A 180 -0.94 -25.53 -13.90
CA GLU A 180 -1.72 -26.29 -14.87
C GLU A 180 -3.21 -25.94 -14.95
N GLN A 181 -3.70 -24.97 -14.17
CA GLN A 181 -5.07 -24.46 -14.34
C GLN A 181 -5.06 -22.95 -14.47
N THR A 182 -4.48 -22.51 -15.58
CA THR A 182 -4.67 -21.16 -16.10
C THR A 182 -6.15 -21.00 -16.49
N GLN A 183 -6.99 -20.48 -15.59
CA GLN A 183 -8.05 -19.58 -16.04
C GLN A 183 -7.37 -18.31 -16.58
N ALA A 184 -6.80 -18.45 -17.78
CA ALA A 184 -5.92 -17.52 -18.47
C ALA A 184 -6.62 -16.24 -18.99
N THR A 185 -7.79 -15.85 -18.49
CA THR A 185 -8.70 -15.11 -19.36
C THR A 185 -9.04 -13.67 -18.97
N LYS A 186 -8.79 -13.19 -17.74
CA LYS A 186 -9.06 -11.78 -17.37
C LYS A 186 -8.20 -11.17 -16.27
N ASN A 187 -7.85 -11.94 -15.23
CA ASN A 187 -6.98 -11.45 -14.14
C ASN A 187 -5.57 -11.12 -14.65
N ASP A 188 -5.07 -11.92 -15.59
CA ASP A 188 -3.79 -11.66 -16.26
C ASP A 188 -3.82 -10.35 -17.05
N PHE A 189 -4.94 -10.01 -17.70
CA PHE A 189 -5.07 -8.75 -18.43
C PHE A 189 -5.03 -7.53 -17.50
N LEU A 190 -5.82 -7.56 -16.41
CA LEU A 190 -5.79 -6.48 -15.42
C LEU A 190 -4.41 -6.34 -14.79
N HIS A 191 -3.77 -7.46 -14.43
CA HIS A 191 -2.41 -7.43 -13.90
C HIS A 191 -1.41 -6.85 -14.90
N GLN A 192 -1.42 -7.32 -16.16
CA GLN A 192 -0.54 -6.82 -17.20
C GLN A 192 -0.74 -5.33 -17.45
N THR A 193 -1.99 -4.85 -17.44
CA THR A 193 -2.30 -3.42 -17.54
C THR A 193 -1.71 -2.64 -16.36
N LEU A 194 -1.94 -3.07 -15.12
CA LEU A 194 -1.39 -2.40 -13.95
C LEU A 194 0.16 -2.41 -13.96
N LEU A 195 0.77 -3.52 -14.35
CA LEU A 195 2.22 -3.63 -14.49
C LEU A 195 2.77 -2.71 -15.58
N LYS A 196 2.14 -2.71 -16.77
CA LYS A 196 2.51 -1.86 -17.91
C LYS A 196 2.48 -0.38 -17.55
N HIS A 197 1.50 0.03 -16.75
CA HIS A 197 1.33 1.42 -16.32
C HIS A 197 2.06 1.75 -15.01
N GLY A 198 3.02 0.91 -14.60
CA GLY A 198 3.91 1.21 -13.49
C GLY A 198 3.20 1.35 -12.14
N VAL A 199 2.17 0.54 -11.90
CA VAL A 199 1.55 0.47 -10.57
C VAL A 199 2.52 -0.25 -9.61
N ASP A 200 2.83 0.40 -8.50
CA ASP A 200 3.90 -0.02 -7.58
C ASP A 200 3.43 -1.09 -6.59
N ALA A 201 2.16 -1.00 -6.17
CA ALA A 201 1.57 -1.86 -5.15
C ALA A 201 0.10 -2.15 -5.41
N TYR A 202 -0.34 -3.33 -4.98
CA TYR A 202 -1.74 -3.72 -4.97
C TYR A 202 -2.20 -4.11 -3.56
N LEU A 203 -3.34 -3.54 -3.13
CA LEU A 203 -3.97 -3.86 -1.86
C LEU A 203 -5.23 -4.70 -2.07
N SER A 204 -5.35 -5.85 -1.40
CA SER A 204 -6.58 -6.65 -1.40
C SER A 204 -7.24 -6.75 -0.02
N GLY A 205 -8.57 -6.79 -0.01
CA GLY A 205 -9.35 -7.03 1.21
C GLY A 205 -9.47 -8.52 1.53
N TRP A 206 -9.40 -9.38 0.51
CA TRP A 206 -9.59 -10.82 0.60
C TRP A 206 -8.29 -11.59 0.34
N SER A 207 -8.19 -12.75 0.99
CA SER A 207 -7.07 -13.70 0.88
C SER A 207 -7.37 -14.82 -0.10
N CYS A 208 -6.35 -15.36 -0.76
CA CYS A 208 -6.49 -16.57 -1.56
C CYS A 208 -6.63 -17.86 -0.75
N ASP A 209 -6.30 -17.81 0.53
CA ASP A 209 -6.56 -18.91 1.43
C ASP A 209 -8.05 -18.92 1.76
N ASN A 210 -8.76 -20.00 1.39
CA ASN A 210 -10.19 -20.26 1.66
C ASN A 210 -10.56 -20.26 3.15
N GLU A 211 -9.69 -19.80 4.05
CA GLU A 211 -10.03 -19.65 5.45
C GLU A 211 -10.92 -18.42 5.64
N VAL A 212 -12.13 -18.66 6.15
CA VAL A 212 -13.23 -17.73 6.48
C VAL A 212 -12.83 -16.67 7.55
N ARG A 213 -11.54 -16.54 7.87
CA ARG A 213 -11.05 -15.64 8.90
C ARG A 213 -10.98 -14.21 8.36
N ILE A 214 -11.66 -13.30 9.04
CA ILE A 214 -11.54 -11.86 8.81
C ILE A 214 -10.16 -11.42 9.31
N GLY A 215 -9.21 -11.36 8.37
CA GLY A 215 -7.86 -10.86 8.60
C GLY A 215 -7.73 -9.36 8.37
N GLY A 216 -6.49 -8.91 8.16
CA GLY A 216 -6.20 -7.56 7.67
C GLY A 216 -6.22 -7.50 6.14
N PRO A 217 -6.00 -6.30 5.57
CA PRO A 217 -5.75 -6.18 4.15
C PRO A 217 -4.37 -6.75 3.80
N TYR A 218 -4.21 -7.05 2.52
CA TYR A 218 -3.05 -7.71 1.96
C TYR A 218 -2.34 -6.76 1.02
N LEU A 219 -1.03 -6.59 1.21
CA LEU A 219 -0.18 -5.86 0.27
C LEU A 219 0.56 -6.87 -0.60
N THR A 220 0.34 -6.79 -1.91
CA THR A 220 1.09 -7.55 -2.90
C THR A 220 1.85 -6.57 -3.78
N THR A 221 3.16 -6.80 -3.92
CA THR A 221 3.95 -6.11 -4.94
C THR A 221 3.54 -6.66 -6.31
N ILE A 222 3.19 -5.76 -7.24
CA ILE A 222 2.70 -6.17 -8.57
C ILE A 222 3.79 -6.91 -9.37
N SER A 223 5.06 -6.65 -9.05
CA SER A 223 6.22 -7.25 -9.72
C SER A 223 6.76 -8.54 -9.10
N GLN A 224 6.41 -8.89 -7.84
CA GLN A 224 7.04 -10.03 -7.16
C GLN A 224 6.08 -11.06 -6.55
N GLY A 225 4.77 -10.94 -6.75
CA GLY A 225 3.83 -12.00 -6.33
C GLY A 225 4.04 -12.38 -4.86
N SER A 226 4.18 -11.38 -3.98
CA SER A 226 4.52 -11.62 -2.58
C SER A 226 3.33 -12.22 -1.83
N TYR A 227 3.56 -13.40 -1.23
CA TYR A 227 2.58 -14.09 -0.41
C TYR A 227 2.54 -13.51 1.01
N PRO A 228 1.35 -13.24 1.54
CA PRO A 228 1.20 -12.79 2.91
C PRO A 228 1.49 -13.91 3.93
N PRO A 229 1.88 -13.55 5.17
CA PRO A 229 2.07 -14.53 6.23
C PRO A 229 0.74 -15.22 6.60
N LYS A 230 0.82 -16.54 6.88
CA LYS A 230 -0.33 -17.44 7.10
C LYS A 230 -1.18 -17.13 8.35
N GLU A 231 -0.72 -16.29 9.26
CA GLU A 231 -1.44 -15.96 10.50
C GLU A 231 -1.86 -14.49 10.53
N LEU A 232 -3.00 -14.17 9.93
CA LEU A 232 -3.56 -12.83 9.90
C LEU A 232 -4.82 -12.75 10.75
N VAL A 233 -4.63 -12.70 12.06
CA VAL A 233 -5.73 -12.42 12.99
C VAL A 233 -5.90 -10.90 13.08
N ASN A 234 -7.04 -10.38 12.63
CA ASN A 234 -7.56 -9.04 12.96
C ASN A 234 -6.47 -7.94 13.05
N MET A 235 -6.06 -7.40 11.90
CA MET A 235 -5.06 -6.33 11.81
C MET A 235 -5.49 -5.25 10.81
N PHE A 236 -4.79 -4.12 10.82
CA PHE A 236 -4.82 -3.11 9.74
C PHE A 236 -3.39 -2.80 9.31
N LEU A 237 -3.24 -2.13 8.16
CA LEU A 237 -1.93 -1.73 7.65
C LEU A 237 -1.74 -0.21 7.84
N LEU A 238 -0.61 0.17 8.44
CA LEU A 238 -0.12 1.55 8.47
C LEU A 238 0.93 1.70 7.38
N HIS A 239 0.71 2.62 6.46
CA HIS A 239 1.61 2.89 5.34
C HIS A 239 2.36 4.19 5.60
N ARG A 240 3.67 4.16 5.37
CA ARG A 240 4.57 5.31 5.32
C ARG A 240 5.04 5.49 3.89
N VAL A 241 4.72 6.62 3.28
CA VAL A 241 5.11 6.93 1.90
C VAL A 241 6.06 8.10 1.92
N SER A 242 7.27 7.85 1.45
CA SER A 242 8.29 8.85 1.17
C SER A 242 8.53 8.94 -0.33
N PRO A 243 9.30 9.93 -0.84
CA PRO A 243 9.64 9.99 -2.26
C PRO A 243 10.36 8.75 -2.79
N LEU A 244 11.08 7.99 -1.94
CA LEU A 244 11.96 6.89 -2.35
C LEU A 244 11.49 5.52 -1.86
N GLU A 245 10.70 5.48 -0.79
CA GLU A 245 10.29 4.24 -0.14
C GLU A 245 8.81 4.27 0.24
N PHE A 246 8.14 3.16 0.01
CA PHE A 246 6.81 2.83 0.50
C PHE A 246 6.93 1.69 1.52
N THR A 247 6.82 2.02 2.81
CA THR A 247 6.88 1.04 3.91
C THR A 247 5.49 0.78 4.44
N THR A 248 5.19 -0.48 4.74
CA THR A 248 3.91 -0.91 5.30
C THR A 248 4.15 -1.73 6.55
N TYR A 249 3.44 -1.36 7.61
CA TYR A 249 3.45 -2.01 8.91
C TYR A 249 2.10 -2.65 9.18
N GLY A 250 2.06 -3.98 9.38
CA GLY A 250 0.88 -4.68 9.87
C GLY A 250 0.74 -4.47 11.36
N VAL A 251 -0.33 -3.78 11.78
CA VAL A 251 -0.62 -3.47 13.18
C VAL A 251 -1.73 -4.37 13.68
N GLY A 252 -1.38 -5.24 14.63
CA GLY A 252 -2.34 -6.13 15.27
C GLY A 252 -3.24 -5.40 16.27
N PHE A 253 -4.34 -6.04 16.69
CA PHE A 253 -5.27 -5.47 17.68
C PHE A 253 -4.61 -5.08 19.02
N LYS A 254 -3.51 -5.73 19.41
CA LYS A 254 -2.76 -5.35 20.62
C LYS A 254 -1.97 -4.04 20.46
N GLY A 255 -1.94 -3.46 19.25
CA GLY A 255 -1.23 -2.22 18.91
C GLY A 255 0.22 -2.43 18.48
N GLY A 256 0.74 -3.66 18.57
CA GLY A 256 2.08 -4.01 18.11
C GLY A 256 2.17 -4.21 16.60
N VAL A 257 3.33 -3.87 16.03
CA VAL A 257 3.69 -4.21 14.66
C VAL A 257 4.01 -5.70 14.59
N ILE A 258 3.30 -6.43 13.76
CA ILE A 258 3.44 -7.89 13.57
C ILE A 258 4.04 -8.24 12.21
N HIS A 259 4.06 -7.29 11.28
CA HIS A 259 4.62 -7.46 9.94
C HIS A 259 5.17 -6.13 9.44
N GLU A 260 6.25 -6.17 8.66
CA GLU A 260 6.82 -5.01 7.99
C GLU A 260 7.26 -5.40 6.59
N SER A 261 6.97 -4.54 5.61
CA SER A 261 7.39 -4.70 4.23
C SER A 261 7.73 -3.33 3.63
N THR A 262 8.83 -3.24 2.89
CA THR A 262 9.24 -1.99 2.22
C THR A 262 9.43 -2.21 0.72
N ILE A 263 8.84 -1.33 -0.08
CA ILE A 263 9.03 -1.22 -1.52
C ILE A 263 9.89 0.01 -1.77
N ARG A 264 10.97 -0.14 -2.53
CA ARG A 264 11.82 0.97 -2.95
C ARG A 264 11.45 1.39 -4.35
N GLN A 265 11.39 2.69 -4.58
CA GLN A 265 11.15 3.24 -5.91
C GLN A 265 12.29 2.79 -6.83
N LYS A 266 11.96 2.00 -7.85
CA LYS A 266 12.85 1.80 -9.00
C LYS A 266 12.65 3.03 -9.87
N GLY A 267 13.72 3.75 -10.20
CA GLY A 267 13.63 4.92 -11.06
C GLY A 267 12.78 4.59 -12.28
N ARG A 268 11.69 5.33 -12.50
CA ARG A 268 10.89 5.17 -13.72
C ARG A 268 11.75 5.72 -14.84
N GLU A 269 12.35 4.83 -15.63
CA GLU A 269 12.93 5.23 -16.91
C GLU A 269 11.79 5.89 -17.69
N ALA A 270 11.95 7.18 -17.98
CA ALA A 270 11.13 7.84 -18.97
C ALA A 270 11.42 7.14 -20.31
N MET A 271 10.51 6.25 -20.74
CA MET A 271 10.45 5.82 -22.13
C MET A 271 9.93 6.97 -22.98
#